data_AF-A0A0G1DE42-F1
#
_entry.id   AF-A0A0G1DE42-F1
#
_cell.length_a   1.000
_cell.length_b   1.000
_cell.length_c   1.000
_cell.angle_alpha   90.00
_cell.angle_beta   90.00
_cell.angle_gamma   90.00
#
_symmetry.space_group_name_H-M   'P 1'
#
loop_
_entity.id
_entity.type
_entity.pdbx_description
1 polymer ?
#
loop_
_entity_poly.entity_id
_entity_poly.type
_entity_poly.pdbx_seq_one_letter_code
_entity_poly.pdbx_strand_id
1 'polypeptide(L)'
;MPDTQSDSVKKDFIKYLDSLGLSPRSHKNYRSDLGYFLSWTILRIRSFGAYVESLTEVVPFLNKDLGREFKNYMTENSVPSKTINRRLSTLRHLSKFLTQSHVVDKDFAGGIENISSNYNKRPGINPVFNDFRSFLESEKVSPNTIKNYLSDIRHFLAWLENDNKQTGNLTN
;
A
#
# COMPACT_ATOMS: atom_id res chain seq x y z
N MET A 1 -4.77 31.56 2.60
CA MET A 1 -4.31 30.19 2.31
C MET A 1 -3.20 29.91 3.30
N PRO A 2 -3.40 29.03 4.30
CA PRO A 2 -2.33 28.69 5.22
C PRO A 2 -1.25 27.96 4.41
N ASP A 3 -0.01 28.45 4.51
CA ASP A 3 1.16 27.75 3.98
C ASP A 3 1.09 26.29 4.44
N THR A 4 1.07 25.36 3.47
CA THR A 4 1.31 23.94 3.71
C THR A 4 2.48 23.84 4.67
N GLN A 5 2.22 23.40 5.89
CA GLN A 5 3.23 23.13 6.89
C GLN A 5 4.36 22.36 6.20
N SER A 6 5.53 22.98 6.09
CA SER A 6 6.58 22.51 5.18
C SER A 6 6.85 21.03 5.45
N ASP A 7 6.62 20.16 4.47
CA ASP A 7 6.90 18.72 4.57
C ASP A 7 8.42 18.45 4.60
N SER A 8 9.03 18.78 5.74
CA SER A 8 10.48 18.79 5.97
C SER A 8 11.05 17.38 5.89
N VAL A 9 10.35 16.40 6.48
CA VAL A 9 10.76 14.99 6.45
C VAL A 9 10.87 14.49 5.01
N LYS A 10 9.91 14.85 4.15
CA LYS A 10 9.98 14.50 2.72
C LYS A 10 11.16 15.18 2.04
N LYS A 11 11.39 16.47 2.28
CA LYS A 11 12.54 17.20 1.72
C LYS A 11 13.87 16.55 2.11
N ASP A 12 14.03 16.19 3.38
CA ASP A 12 15.27 15.61 3.88
C ASP A 12 15.46 14.15 3.42
N PHE A 13 14.38 13.39 3.30
CA PHE A 13 14.44 12.06 2.68
C PHE A 13 14.89 12.13 1.21
N ILE A 14 14.44 13.13 0.48
CA ILE A 14 14.89 13.35 -0.91
C ILE A 14 16.40 13.65 -0.95
N LYS A 15 16.91 14.51 -0.08
CA LYS A 15 18.36 14.78 0.02
C LYS A 15 19.15 13.52 0.39
N TYR A 16 18.60 12.71 1.29
CA TYR A 16 19.17 11.41 1.63
C TYR A 16 19.29 10.51 0.39
N LEU A 17 18.26 10.42 -0.45
CA LEU A 17 18.34 9.64 -1.69
C LEU A 17 19.42 10.19 -2.64
N ASP A 18 19.56 11.51 -2.73
CA ASP A 18 20.59 12.17 -3.57
C ASP A 18 22.02 11.82 -3.10
N SER A 19 22.23 11.61 -1.80
CA SER A 19 23.52 11.14 -1.27
C SER A 19 23.87 9.68 -1.59
N LEU A 20 22.92 8.87 -2.08
CA LEU A 20 23.15 7.44 -2.35
C LEU A 20 23.76 7.18 -3.73
N GLY A 21 24.03 8.22 -4.54
CA GLY A 21 24.64 8.07 -5.87
C GLY A 21 23.78 7.25 -6.85
N LEU A 22 22.46 7.35 -6.74
CA LEU A 22 21.52 6.55 -7.51
C LEU A 22 21.36 7.07 -8.95
N SER A 23 20.94 6.19 -9.85
CA SER A 23 20.60 6.61 -11.22
C SER A 23 19.41 7.59 -11.23
N PRO A 24 19.33 8.51 -12.21
CA PRO A 24 18.17 9.41 -12.37
C PRO A 24 16.83 8.67 -12.45
N ARG A 25 16.83 7.48 -13.07
CA ARG A 25 15.65 6.61 -13.14
C ARG A 25 15.24 6.11 -11.75
N SER A 26 16.21 5.73 -10.92
CA SER A 26 15.96 5.30 -9.54
C SER A 26 15.40 6.45 -8.70
N HIS A 27 15.91 7.67 -8.83
CA HIS A 27 15.34 8.85 -8.17
C HIS A 27 13.86 9.07 -8.54
N LYS A 28 13.54 9.03 -9.84
CA LYS A 28 12.16 9.18 -10.30
C LYS A 28 11.26 8.08 -9.72
N ASN A 29 11.75 6.84 -9.70
CA ASN A 29 11.04 5.71 -9.13
C ASN A 29 10.77 5.90 -7.63
N TYR A 30 11.79 6.27 -6.85
CA TYR A 30 11.64 6.49 -5.41
C TYR A 30 10.66 7.61 -5.08
N ARG A 31 10.70 8.73 -5.82
CA ARG A 31 9.72 9.83 -5.66
C ARG A 31 8.29 9.38 -5.95
N SER A 32 8.10 8.62 -7.03
CA SER A 32 6.77 8.09 -7.40
C SER A 32 6.25 7.09 -6.37
N ASP A 33 7.12 6.20 -5.87
CA ASP A 33 6.73 5.20 -4.87
C ASP A 33 6.45 5.82 -3.50
N LEU A 34 7.23 6.82 -3.10
CA LEU A 34 6.97 7.60 -1.89
C LEU A 34 5.61 8.30 -1.97
N GLY A 35 5.30 8.92 -3.12
CA GLY A 35 4.00 9.53 -3.36
C GLY A 35 2.86 8.52 -3.24
N TYR A 36 3.01 7.34 -3.84
CA TYR A 36 1.99 6.29 -3.76
C TYR A 36 1.77 5.78 -2.32
N PHE A 37 2.86 5.53 -1.59
CA PHE A 37 2.79 5.16 -0.18
C PHE A 37 2.12 6.26 0.65
N LEU A 38 2.52 7.52 0.47
CA LEU A 38 1.97 8.64 1.22
C LEU A 38 0.47 8.82 0.96
N SER A 39 0.02 8.78 -0.30
CA SER A 39 -1.40 8.85 -0.64
C SER A 39 -2.21 7.75 0.03
N TRP A 40 -1.72 6.50 -0.01
CA TRP A 40 -2.39 5.37 0.63
C TRP A 40 -2.43 5.53 2.15
N THR A 41 -1.31 5.92 2.76
CA THR A 41 -1.20 6.08 4.22
C THR A 41 -2.08 7.22 4.74
N ILE A 42 -2.14 8.35 4.03
CA ILE A 42 -3.03 9.46 4.37
C ILE A 42 -4.49 8.99 4.34
N LEU A 43 -4.91 8.28 3.28
CA LEU A 43 -6.27 7.76 3.19
C LEU A 43 -6.57 6.77 4.32
N ARG A 44 -5.61 5.89 4.64
CA ARG A 44 -5.71 4.92 5.72
C ARG A 44 -5.87 5.60 7.08
N ILE A 45 -5.04 6.58 7.40
CA ILE A 45 -5.11 7.34 8.67
C ILE A 45 -6.42 8.14 8.76
N ARG A 46 -6.85 8.78 7.66
CA ARG A 46 -8.13 9.49 7.59
C ARG A 46 -9.33 8.58 7.81
N SER A 47 -9.26 7.32 7.40
CA SER A 47 -10.31 6.33 7.69
C SER A 47 -10.49 6.03 9.19
N PHE A 48 -9.48 6.34 10.02
CA PHE A 48 -9.53 6.27 11.48
C PHE A 48 -9.88 7.62 12.15
N GLY A 49 -10.28 8.63 11.37
CA GLY A 49 -10.70 9.94 11.88
C GLY A 49 -9.57 10.93 12.14
N ALA A 50 -8.31 10.59 11.83
CA ALA A 50 -7.18 11.51 11.97
C ALA A 50 -6.92 12.27 10.66
N TYR A 51 -6.77 13.60 10.76
CA TYR A 51 -6.52 14.45 9.60
C TYR A 51 -5.02 14.70 9.42
N VAL A 52 -4.45 14.14 8.36
CA VAL A 52 -3.05 14.30 7.95
C VAL A 52 -2.97 14.62 6.46
N GLU A 53 -1.96 15.39 6.04
CA GLU A 53 -1.77 15.82 4.65
C GLU A 53 -0.33 15.65 4.13
N SER A 54 0.65 15.48 5.03
CA SER A 54 2.08 15.46 4.68
C SER A 54 2.81 14.22 5.23
N LEU A 55 4.00 13.92 4.70
CA LEU A 55 4.81 12.84 5.26
C LEU A 55 5.20 13.15 6.71
N THR A 56 5.52 14.41 6.98
CA THR A 56 5.86 14.90 8.33
C THR A 56 4.76 14.59 9.33
N GLU A 57 3.49 14.80 8.98
CA GLU A 57 2.34 14.46 9.84
C GLU A 57 2.05 12.96 9.92
N VAL A 58 2.45 12.19 8.90
CA VAL A 58 2.27 10.72 8.88
C VAL A 58 3.28 10.00 9.79
N VAL A 59 4.46 10.59 10.05
CA VAL A 59 5.55 9.95 10.82
C VAL A 59 5.08 9.28 12.14
N PRO A 60 4.29 9.93 13.01
CA PRO A 60 3.89 9.35 14.29
C PRO A 60 3.05 8.06 14.17
N PHE A 61 2.45 7.83 13.01
CA PHE A 61 1.61 6.66 12.74
C PHE A 61 2.41 5.48 12.13
N LEU A 62 3.67 5.70 11.76
CA LEU A 62 4.50 4.68 11.12
C LEU A 62 4.87 3.57 12.11
N ASN A 63 4.48 2.35 11.79
CA ASN A 63 4.83 1.15 12.54
C ASN A 63 4.88 -0.07 11.60
N LYS A 64 5.32 -1.22 12.13
CA LYS A 64 5.48 -2.45 11.33
C LYS A 64 4.17 -2.95 10.75
N ASP A 65 3.06 -2.77 11.44
CA ASP A 65 1.76 -3.26 10.99
C ASP A 65 1.26 -2.41 9.83
N LEU A 66 1.43 -1.08 9.85
CA LEU A 66 1.14 -0.22 8.71
C LEU A 66 1.96 -0.62 7.47
N GLY A 67 3.24 -0.94 7.64
CA GLY A 67 4.08 -1.43 6.54
C GLY A 67 3.61 -2.76 5.95
N ARG A 68 3.14 -3.69 6.81
CA ARG A 68 2.55 -4.97 6.39
C ARG A 68 1.20 -4.77 5.70
N GLU A 69 0.33 -3.92 6.24
CA GLU A 69 -0.95 -3.54 5.65
C GLU A 69 -0.75 -2.98 4.24
N PHE A 70 0.24 -2.11 4.04
CA PHE A 70 0.55 -1.57 2.72
C PHE A 70 0.99 -2.65 1.72
N LYS A 71 1.80 -3.63 2.16
CA LYS A 71 2.18 -4.79 1.34
C LYS A 71 0.97 -5.67 0.98
N ASN A 72 0.09 -5.91 1.94
CA ASN A 72 -1.13 -6.71 1.76
C ASN A 72 -2.12 -6.00 0.83
N TYR A 73 -2.33 -4.71 0.99
CA TYR A 73 -3.14 -3.90 0.09
C TYR A 73 -2.68 -4.02 -1.36
N MET A 74 -1.38 -3.87 -1.64
CA MET A 74 -0.88 -4.00 -3.02
C MET A 74 -1.01 -5.43 -3.56
N THR A 75 -0.84 -6.43 -2.69
CA THR A 75 -1.05 -7.86 -3.01
C THR A 75 -2.49 -8.11 -3.46
N GLU A 76 -3.45 -7.72 -2.63
CA GLU A 76 -4.87 -7.97 -2.81
C GLU A 76 -5.39 -7.26 -4.06
N ASN A 77 -4.82 -6.09 -4.36
CA ASN A 77 -5.11 -5.31 -5.56
C ASN A 77 -4.31 -5.75 -6.79
N SER A 78 -3.66 -6.93 -6.76
CA SER A 78 -2.97 -7.54 -7.90
C SER A 78 -1.92 -6.63 -8.55
N VAL A 79 -1.26 -5.78 -7.75
CA VAL A 79 -0.16 -4.94 -8.25
C VAL A 79 0.99 -5.87 -8.68
N PRO A 80 1.63 -5.64 -9.85
CA PRO A 80 2.71 -6.51 -10.30
C PRO A 80 3.82 -6.63 -9.25
N SER A 81 4.23 -7.86 -8.93
CA SER A 81 5.34 -8.18 -8.01
C SER A 81 6.58 -7.31 -8.15
N LYS A 82 7.02 -7.00 -9.39
CA LYS A 82 8.14 -6.08 -9.64
C LYS A 82 7.88 -4.67 -9.10
N THR A 83 6.66 -4.16 -9.28
CA THR A 83 6.22 -2.86 -8.76
C THR A 83 6.11 -2.89 -7.23
N ILE A 84 5.57 -3.96 -6.66
CA ILE A 84 5.51 -4.14 -5.20
C ILE A 84 6.92 -4.11 -4.62
N ASN A 85 7.84 -4.93 -5.12
CA ASN A 85 9.22 -5.01 -4.62
C ASN A 85 9.95 -3.68 -4.73
N ARG A 86 9.73 -2.93 -5.81
CA ARG A 86 10.27 -1.57 -5.97
C ARG A 86 9.75 -0.62 -4.89
N ARG A 87 8.43 -0.60 -4.65
CA ARG A 87 7.80 0.20 -3.59
C ARG A 87 8.25 -0.20 -2.18
N LEU A 88 8.38 -1.50 -1.91
CA LEU A 88 8.91 -2.00 -0.65
C LEU A 88 10.38 -1.60 -0.45
N SER A 89 11.16 -1.51 -1.54
CA SER A 89 12.52 -0.95 -1.48
C SER A 89 12.52 0.50 -1.05
N THR A 90 11.63 1.32 -1.61
CA THR A 90 11.41 2.72 -1.19
C THR A 90 11.06 2.81 0.29
N LEU A 91 10.16 1.94 0.76
CA LEU A 91 9.72 1.92 2.15
C LEU A 91 10.87 1.58 3.11
N ARG A 92 11.74 0.63 2.74
CA ARG A 92 12.94 0.29 3.52
C ARG A 92 13.95 1.43 3.57
N HIS A 93 14.17 2.13 2.45
CA HIS A 93 15.01 3.34 2.46
C HIS A 93 14.42 4.44 3.34
N LEU A 94 13.11 4.67 3.28
CA LEU A 94 12.44 5.64 4.14
C LEU A 94 12.60 5.28 5.62
N SER A 95 12.30 4.03 6.00
CA SER A 95 12.42 3.58 7.37
C SER A 95 13.86 3.69 7.90
N LYS A 96 14.83 3.24 7.09
CA LYS A 96 16.26 3.40 7.41
C LYS A 96 16.62 4.87 7.60
N PHE A 97 16.21 5.75 6.68
CA PHE A 97 16.43 7.19 6.81
C PHE A 97 15.88 7.73 8.12
N LEU A 98 14.60 7.47 8.44
CA LEU A 98 13.96 7.99 9.65
C LEU A 98 14.64 7.49 10.93
N THR A 99 15.12 6.24 10.94
CA THR A 99 15.88 5.69 12.09
C THR A 99 17.27 6.32 12.21
N GLN A 100 17.97 6.53 11.09
CA GLN A 100 19.32 7.10 11.08
C GLN A 100 19.33 8.60 11.38
N SER A 101 18.24 9.30 11.06
CA SER A 101 18.05 10.72 11.39
C SER A 101 17.38 10.95 12.74
N HIS A 102 17.15 9.89 13.53
CA HIS A 102 16.48 9.94 14.84
C HIS A 102 15.07 10.56 14.81
N VAL A 103 14.40 10.52 13.65
CA VAL A 103 13.01 10.94 13.52
C VAL A 103 12.05 9.89 14.10
N VAL A 104 12.44 8.61 14.06
CA VAL A 104 11.75 7.51 14.74
C VAL A 104 12.77 6.56 15.37
N ASP A 105 12.39 5.91 16.48
CA ASP A 105 13.30 4.99 17.19
C ASP A 105 13.36 3.60 16.58
N LYS A 106 12.32 3.20 15.82
CA LYS A 106 12.14 1.81 15.35
C LYS A 106 12.01 1.74 13.84
N ASP A 107 12.70 0.77 13.25
CA ASP A 107 12.56 0.43 11.83
C ASP A 107 11.18 -0.20 11.58
N PHE A 108 10.29 0.58 10.96
CA PHE A 108 8.92 0.19 10.64
C PHE A 108 8.81 -0.66 9.37
N ALA A 109 9.83 -0.65 8.51
CA ALA A 109 9.91 -1.49 7.32
C ALA A 109 10.83 -2.72 7.48
N GLY A 110 11.43 -2.87 8.65
CA GLY A 110 12.33 -3.96 9.00
C GLY A 110 11.61 -5.31 8.95
N GLY A 111 12.16 -6.25 8.17
CA GLY A 111 11.58 -7.57 7.95
C GLY A 111 10.49 -7.62 6.88
N ILE A 112 10.20 -6.51 6.18
CA ILE A 112 9.29 -6.55 5.02
C ILE A 112 10.05 -7.09 3.81
N GLU A 113 9.89 -8.38 3.56
CA GLU A 113 10.52 -9.08 2.45
C GLU A 113 9.85 -8.78 1.10
N ASN A 114 10.65 -8.93 0.04
CA ASN A 114 10.16 -8.92 -1.33
C ASN A 114 9.20 -10.09 -1.56
N ILE A 115 8.26 -9.92 -2.48
CA ILE A 115 7.38 -10.99 -2.94
C ILE A 115 7.97 -11.67 -4.17
N SER A 116 7.71 -12.97 -4.31
CA SER A 116 8.19 -13.74 -5.46
C SER A 116 7.61 -13.20 -6.78
N SER A 117 8.33 -13.37 -7.88
CA SER A 117 7.82 -13.02 -9.23
C SER A 117 6.54 -13.79 -9.58
N ASN A 118 6.41 -15.02 -9.05
CA ASN A 118 5.26 -15.91 -9.19
C ASN A 118 4.07 -15.54 -8.29
N TYR A 119 4.20 -14.51 -7.46
CA TYR A 119 3.15 -14.09 -6.54
C TYR A 119 1.87 -13.61 -7.25
N ASN A 120 2.01 -13.08 -8.47
CA ASN A 120 0.86 -12.76 -9.33
C ASN A 120 0.10 -14.01 -9.85
N LYS A 121 0.50 -15.23 -9.42
CA LYS A 121 -0.16 -16.51 -9.75
C LYS A 121 -0.78 -17.19 -8.53
N ARG A 122 -1.12 -16.47 -7.45
CA ARG A 122 -2.13 -16.97 -6.52
C ARG A 122 -3.42 -16.18 -6.69
N PRO A 123 -4.46 -16.81 -7.26
CA PRO A 123 -5.81 -16.34 -7.07
C PRO A 123 -6.12 -16.53 -5.59
N GLY A 124 -6.14 -15.45 -4.81
CA GLY A 124 -7.13 -15.34 -3.72
C GLY A 124 -8.52 -15.07 -4.32
N ILE A 125 -8.80 -15.70 -5.45
CA ILE A 125 -10.05 -15.70 -6.17
C ILE A 125 -10.57 -17.07 -5.80
N ASN A 126 -11.40 -17.11 -4.76
CA ASN A 126 -12.20 -18.29 -4.40
C ASN A 126 -12.62 -19.00 -5.70
N PRO A 127 -12.49 -20.34 -5.84
CA PRO A 127 -12.84 -21.08 -7.05
C PRO A 127 -14.13 -20.57 -7.73
N VAL A 128 -15.11 -20.18 -6.92
CA VAL A 128 -16.37 -19.53 -7.30
C VAL A 128 -16.20 -18.34 -8.26
N PHE A 129 -15.20 -17.48 -8.09
CA PHE A 129 -14.99 -16.33 -8.98
C PHE A 129 -14.39 -16.70 -10.33
N ASN A 130 -13.55 -17.74 -10.41
CA ASN A 130 -13.05 -18.23 -11.69
C ASN A 130 -14.20 -18.89 -12.45
N ASP A 131 -15.02 -19.68 -11.75
CA ASP A 131 -16.22 -20.29 -12.31
C ASP A 131 -17.22 -19.22 -12.77
N PHE A 132 -17.44 -18.18 -11.96
CA PHE A 132 -18.28 -17.04 -12.31
C PHE A 132 -17.73 -16.24 -13.50
N ARG A 133 -16.42 -16.04 -13.55
CA ARG A 133 -15.77 -15.41 -14.70
C ARG A 133 -15.96 -16.23 -15.97
N SER A 134 -15.72 -17.53 -15.91
CA SER A 134 -15.89 -18.44 -17.06
C SER A 134 -17.34 -18.49 -17.52
N PHE A 135 -18.30 -18.43 -16.60
CA PHE A 135 -19.72 -18.28 -16.91
C PHE A 135 -20.00 -16.95 -17.66
N LEU A 136 -19.49 -15.81 -17.18
CA LEU A 136 -19.70 -14.53 -17.87
C LEU A 136 -19.02 -14.49 -19.25
N GLU A 137 -17.87 -15.16 -19.40
CA GLU A 137 -17.20 -15.33 -20.69
C GLU A 137 -18.03 -16.21 -21.65
N SER A 138 -18.67 -17.28 -21.16
CA SER A 138 -19.59 -18.10 -21.98
C SER A 138 -20.85 -17.35 -22.39
N GLU A 139 -21.32 -16.43 -21.56
CA GLU A 139 -22.44 -15.51 -21.85
C GLU A 139 -22.04 -14.34 -22.77
N LYS A 140 -20.80 -14.32 -23.28
CA LYS A 140 -20.26 -13.28 -24.17
C LYS A 140 -20.35 -11.86 -23.61
N VAL A 141 -20.30 -11.72 -22.28
CA VAL A 141 -20.29 -10.43 -21.60
C VAL A 141 -18.99 -9.68 -21.94
N SER A 142 -19.07 -8.35 -22.08
CA SER A 142 -17.89 -7.57 -22.47
C SER A 142 -16.76 -7.67 -21.43
N PRO A 143 -15.48 -7.68 -21.84
CA PRO A 143 -14.35 -7.76 -20.92
C PRO A 143 -14.36 -6.66 -19.84
N ASN A 144 -14.81 -5.45 -20.18
CA ASN A 144 -14.96 -4.35 -19.23
C ASN A 144 -16.06 -4.62 -18.21
N THR A 145 -17.19 -5.16 -18.66
CA THR A 145 -18.31 -5.51 -17.78
C THR A 145 -17.93 -6.66 -16.83
N ILE A 146 -17.23 -7.69 -17.33
CA ILE A 146 -16.69 -8.78 -16.51
C ILE A 146 -15.75 -8.22 -15.44
N LYS A 147 -14.84 -7.32 -15.81
CA LYS A 147 -13.92 -6.69 -14.87
C LYS A 147 -14.65 -5.90 -13.78
N ASN A 148 -15.70 -5.17 -14.13
CA ASN A 148 -16.52 -4.41 -13.19
C ASN A 148 -17.20 -5.35 -12.19
N TYR A 149 -17.91 -6.39 -12.67
CA TYR A 149 -18.60 -7.35 -11.80
C TYR A 149 -17.64 -8.08 -10.86
N LEU A 150 -16.48 -8.52 -11.35
CA LEU A 150 -15.48 -9.14 -10.49
C LEU A 150 -14.93 -8.17 -9.45
N SER A 151 -14.89 -6.87 -9.74
CA SER A 151 -14.50 -5.84 -8.76
C SER A 151 -15.56 -5.66 -7.70
N ASP A 152 -16.83 -5.57 -8.10
CA ASP A 152 -17.95 -5.37 -7.18
C ASP A 152 -18.06 -6.53 -6.19
N ILE A 153 -17.92 -7.78 -6.65
CA ILE A 153 -17.92 -8.96 -5.77
C ILE A 153 -16.74 -8.93 -4.80
N ARG A 154 -15.55 -8.54 -5.24
CA ARG A 154 -14.39 -8.38 -4.33
C ARG A 154 -14.68 -7.34 -3.24
N HIS A 155 -15.25 -6.20 -3.61
CA HIS A 155 -15.63 -5.16 -2.65
C HIS A 155 -16.70 -5.65 -1.67
N PHE A 156 -17.70 -6.38 -2.16
CA PHE A 156 -18.75 -6.97 -1.32
C PHE A 156 -18.21 -7.99 -0.32
N LEU A 157 -17.33 -8.91 -0.74
CA LEU A 157 -16.74 -9.89 0.17
C LEU A 157 -15.82 -9.24 1.20
N ALA A 158 -15.00 -8.27 0.79
CA ALA A 158 -14.17 -7.50 1.71
C ALA A 158 -15.02 -6.75 2.74
N TRP A 159 -16.19 -6.24 2.33
CA TRP A 159 -17.15 -5.63 3.24
C TRP A 159 -17.71 -6.64 4.25
N LEU A 160 -18.16 -7.82 3.80
CA LEU A 160 -18.66 -8.89 4.68
C LEU A 160 -17.61 -9.36 5.71
N GLU A 161 -16.36 -9.48 5.30
CA GLU A 161 -15.27 -9.87 6.20
C GLU A 161 -14.97 -8.81 7.26
N ASN A 162 -15.16 -7.53 6.92
CA ASN A 162 -14.98 -6.42 7.85
C ASN A 162 -16.17 -6.24 8.80
N ASP A 163 -17.38 -6.60 8.38
CA ASP A 163 -18.59 -6.58 9.21
C ASP A 163 -18.54 -7.69 10.29
N ASN A 164 -18.12 -8.89 9.89
CA ASN A 164 -17.95 -10.03 10.82
C ASN A 164 -16.86 -9.80 11.90
N LYS A 165 -15.91 -8.89 11.66
CA LYS A 165 -14.87 -8.53 12.66
C LYS A 165 -15.38 -7.52 13.70
N GLN A 166 -16.45 -6.79 13.40
CA GLN A 166 -17.04 -5.81 14.34
C GLN A 166 -18.01 -6.48 15.31
N THR A 167 -18.71 -7.54 14.88
CA THR A 167 -19.69 -8.27 15.71
C THR A 167 -19.06 -9.23 16.73
N GLY A 168 -17.80 -9.65 16.53
CA GLY A 168 -17.08 -10.53 17.45
C GLY A 168 -16.52 -9.87 18.73
N ASN A 169 -16.60 -8.54 18.86
CA ASN A 169 -16.10 -7.79 20.03
C ASN A 169 -17.19 -7.38 21.04
N LEU A 170 -18.42 -7.89 20.91
CA LEU A 170 -19.52 -7.64 21.86
C LEU A 170 -19.90 -8.85 22.73
N THR A 171 -19.10 -9.93 22.67
CA THR A 171 -19.24 -11.07 23.58
C THR A 171 -17.89 -11.44 24.17
N ASN A 172 -17.50 -10.75 25.24
CA ASN A 172 -16.71 -11.27 26.37
C ASN A 172 -16.66 -10.22 27.48
#